data_AF-E4LJT9-F1
#
_entry.id   AF-E4LJT9-F1
#
_cell.length_a   1.000
_cell.length_b   1.000
_cell.length_c   1.000
_cell.angle_alpha   90.00
_cell.angle_beta   90.00
_cell.angle_gamma   90.00
#
_symmetry.space_group_name_H-M   'P 1'
#
loop_
_entity.id
_entity.type
_entity.pdbx_description
1 polymer ?
#
loop_
_entity_poly.entity_id
_entity_poly.type
_entity_poly.pdbx_seq_one_letter_code
_entity_poly.pdbx_strand_id
1 'polypeptide(L)'
;MATLKQMQKKFATLRKRQEALQAEMKRMKRGMEAQRTIDIGRIIKQTGFPVENMAILIGALLHAKEHIDEGDQTAIDNYIAAYARFSEAHPDAGFEDLVEPSAEEPEAQVSDGEEPIVEETDEHQL
;
A
#
# COMPACT_ATOMS: atom_id res chain seq x y z
N MET A 1 24.53 -18.08 -33.29
CA MET A 1 24.00 -16.71 -33.18
C MET A 1 22.53 -16.73 -33.61
N ALA A 2 21.60 -16.25 -32.79
CA ALA A 2 20.18 -16.23 -33.16
C ALA A 2 19.96 -15.24 -34.32
N THR A 3 19.20 -15.63 -35.35
CA THR A 3 18.92 -14.76 -36.49
C THR A 3 17.99 -13.60 -36.09
N LEU A 4 18.17 -12.43 -36.69
CA LEU A 4 17.41 -11.20 -36.40
C LEU A 4 15.88 -11.43 -36.37
N LYS A 5 15.38 -12.29 -37.26
CA LYS A 5 13.96 -12.68 -37.36
C LYS A 5 13.47 -13.48 -36.13
N GLN A 6 14.33 -14.32 -35.55
CA GLN A 6 14.03 -15.05 -34.31
C GLN A 6 14.01 -14.10 -33.11
N MET A 7 14.88 -13.10 -33.07
CA MET A 7 14.86 -12.06 -32.03
C MET A 7 13.60 -11.20 -32.11
N GLN A 8 13.22 -10.71 -33.30
CA GLN A 8 11.99 -9.94 -33.49
C GLN A 8 10.73 -10.70 -33.03
N LYS A 9 10.63 -11.99 -33.34
CA LYS A 9 9.50 -12.83 -32.89
C LYS A 9 9.47 -12.99 -31.37
N LYS A 10 10.64 -13.14 -30.73
CA LYS A 10 10.76 -13.21 -29.27
C LYS A 10 10.38 -11.88 -28.62
N PHE A 11 10.85 -10.75 -29.14
CA PHE A 11 10.47 -9.42 -28.65
C PHE A 11 8.96 -9.16 -28.76
N ALA A 12 8.33 -9.50 -29.90
CA ALA A 12 6.89 -9.35 -30.06
C ALA A 12 6.09 -10.22 -29.06
N THR A 13 6.58 -11.44 -28.79
CA THR A 13 5.94 -12.34 -27.82
C THR A 13 6.12 -11.85 -26.38
N LEU A 14 7.30 -11.34 -26.04
CA LEU A 14 7.58 -10.74 -24.74
C LEU A 14 6.72 -9.51 -24.50
N ARG A 15 6.61 -8.62 -25.49
CA ARG A 15 5.77 -7.41 -25.40
C ARG A 15 4.30 -7.75 -25.18
N LYS A 16 3.75 -8.72 -25.92
CA LYS A 16 2.37 -9.20 -25.71
C LYS A 16 2.15 -9.77 -24.32
N ARG A 17 3.12 -10.52 -23.78
CA ARG A 17 3.04 -11.05 -22.40
C ARG A 17 3.10 -9.93 -21.38
N GLN A 18 3.94 -8.92 -21.59
CA GLN A 18 4.04 -7.75 -20.71
C GLN A 18 2.74 -6.94 -20.71
N GLU A 19 2.14 -6.70 -21.87
CA GLU A 19 0.85 -6.01 -21.99
C GLU A 19 -0.28 -6.80 -21.31
N ALA A 20 -0.32 -8.13 -21.48
CA ALA A 20 -1.28 -8.99 -20.81
C ALA A 20 -1.12 -8.95 -19.28
N LEU A 21 0.10 -9.02 -18.79
CA LEU A 21 0.42 -9.00 -17.36
C LEU A 21 0.07 -7.63 -16.74
N GLN A 22 0.33 -6.53 -17.44
CA GLN A 22 -0.11 -5.20 -17.01
C GLN A 22 -1.62 -5.05 -16.97
N ALA A 23 -2.33 -5.62 -17.95
CA ALA A 23 -3.80 -5.60 -17.95
C ALA A 23 -4.38 -6.42 -16.79
N GLU A 24 -3.77 -7.56 -16.48
CA GLU A 24 -4.12 -8.41 -15.34
C GLU A 24 -3.85 -7.70 -14.01
N MET A 25 -2.69 -7.07 -13.84
CA MET A 25 -2.38 -6.25 -12.65
C MET A 25 -3.39 -5.12 -12.46
N LYS A 26 -3.76 -4.40 -13.52
CA LYS A 26 -4.79 -3.33 -13.46
C LYS A 26 -6.14 -3.89 -13.03
N ARG A 27 -6.52 -5.05 -13.55
CA ARG A 27 -7.79 -5.71 -13.19
C ARG A 27 -7.78 -6.17 -11.74
N MET A 28 -6.69 -6.78 -11.29
CA MET A 28 -6.51 -7.22 -9.91
C MET A 28 -6.56 -6.03 -8.95
N LYS A 29 -5.85 -4.94 -9.25
CA LYS A 29 -5.89 -3.72 -8.44
C LYS A 29 -7.30 -3.16 -8.28
N ARG A 30 -8.05 -3.05 -9.39
CA ARG A 30 -9.46 -2.62 -9.35
C ARG A 30 -10.33 -3.58 -8.54
N GLY A 31 -10.07 -4.88 -8.62
CA GLY A 31 -10.76 -5.89 -7.82
C GLY A 31 -10.51 -5.72 -6.32
N MET A 32 -9.26 -5.49 -5.93
CA MET A 32 -8.88 -5.23 -4.54
C MET A 32 -9.50 -3.94 -4.00
N GLU A 33 -9.46 -2.84 -4.77
CA GLU A 33 -10.09 -1.57 -4.38
C GLU A 33 -11.61 -1.69 -4.18
N ALA A 34 -12.28 -2.42 -5.08
CA ALA A 34 -13.70 -2.70 -4.97
C ALA A 34 -14.03 -3.55 -3.73
N GLN A 35 -13.23 -4.59 -3.47
CA GLN A 35 -13.39 -5.45 -2.30
C GLN A 35 -13.20 -4.66 -1.01
N ARG A 36 -12.13 -3.86 -0.92
CA ARG A 36 -11.86 -2.97 0.22
C ARG A 36 -13.03 -2.02 0.50
N THR A 37 -13.61 -1.43 -0.55
CA THR A 37 -14.78 -0.53 -0.43
C THR A 37 -16.00 -1.28 0.13
N ILE A 38 -16.24 -2.50 -0.35
CA ILE A 38 -17.35 -3.35 0.13
C ILE A 38 -17.15 -3.71 1.61
N ASP A 39 -15.94 -4.05 2.01
CA ASP A 39 -15.64 -4.46 3.38
C ASP A 39 -15.77 -3.27 4.34
N ILE A 40 -15.27 -2.08 3.98
CA ILE A 40 -15.50 -0.84 4.72
C ILE A 40 -17.01 -0.60 4.89
N GLY A 41 -17.79 -0.71 3.82
CA GLY A 41 -19.25 -0.54 3.87
C GLY A 41 -19.94 -1.56 4.80
N ARG A 42 -19.47 -2.82 4.81
CA ARG A 42 -19.98 -3.86 5.71
C ARG A 42 -19.69 -3.53 7.17
N ILE A 43 -18.48 -3.08 7.47
CA ILE A 43 -18.06 -2.73 8.82
C ILE A 43 -18.83 -1.52 9.34
N ILE A 44 -18.97 -0.47 8.53
CA ILE A 44 -19.72 0.72 8.94
C ILE A 44 -21.19 0.36 9.23
N LYS A 45 -21.80 -0.56 8.47
CA LYS A 45 -23.16 -1.05 8.78
C LYS A 45 -23.26 -1.70 10.16
N GLN A 46 -22.23 -2.42 10.60
CA GLN A 46 -22.24 -3.08 11.92
C GLN A 46 -22.24 -2.09 13.08
N THR A 47 -21.75 -0.86 12.86
CA THR A 47 -21.80 0.21 13.87
C THR A 47 -23.22 0.80 14.06
N GLY A 48 -24.18 0.43 13.21
CA GLY A 48 -25.52 1.04 13.18
C GLY A 48 -25.55 2.40 12.49
N PHE A 49 -24.44 2.83 11.88
CA PHE A 49 -24.37 4.08 11.14
C PHE A 49 -25.30 4.04 9.91
N PRO A 50 -26.01 5.13 9.60
CA PRO A 50 -26.98 5.17 8.50
C PRO A 50 -26.28 5.27 7.13
N VAL A 51 -25.63 4.18 6.70
CA VAL A 51 -24.87 4.13 5.44
C VAL A 51 -25.72 4.32 4.18
N GLU A 52 -27.05 4.19 4.27
CA GLU A 52 -27.95 4.47 3.14
C GLU A 52 -28.11 5.98 2.93
N ASN A 53 -27.81 6.79 3.96
CA ASN A 53 -27.76 8.24 3.86
C ASN A 53 -26.33 8.70 3.54
N MET A 54 -26.02 8.79 2.24
CA MET A 54 -24.70 9.18 1.77
C MET A 54 -24.30 10.60 2.15
N ALA A 55 -25.25 11.52 2.32
CA ALA A 55 -24.94 12.87 2.77
C ALA A 55 -24.37 12.87 4.21
N ILE A 56 -24.94 12.04 5.09
CA ILE A 56 -24.45 11.90 6.47
C ILE A 56 -23.08 11.22 6.50
N LEU A 57 -22.89 10.13 5.74
CA LEU A 57 -21.60 9.44 5.69
C LEU A 57 -20.48 10.36 5.18
N ILE A 58 -20.69 11.00 4.04
CA ILE A 58 -19.70 11.89 3.43
C ILE A 58 -19.47 13.11 4.33
N GLY A 59 -20.53 13.69 4.89
CA GLY A 59 -20.41 14.82 5.81
C GLY A 59 -19.58 14.50 7.05
N ALA A 60 -19.81 13.34 7.68
CA ALA A 60 -19.04 12.90 8.84
C ALA A 60 -17.55 12.67 8.50
N LEU A 61 -17.27 12.07 7.33
CA LEU A 61 -15.90 11.84 6.87
C LEU A 61 -15.19 13.16 6.53
N LEU A 62 -15.87 14.12 5.91
CA LEU A 62 -15.31 15.45 5.63
C LEU A 62 -15.01 16.21 6.92
N HIS A 63 -15.90 16.17 7.90
CA HIS A 63 -15.67 16.78 9.21
C HIS A 63 -14.45 16.17 9.91
N ALA A 64 -14.31 14.84 9.89
CA ALA A 64 -13.11 14.19 10.43
C ALA A 64 -11.84 14.59 9.68
N LYS A 65 -11.92 14.74 8.35
CA LYS A 65 -10.81 15.20 7.52
C LYS A 65 -10.38 16.62 7.89
N GLU A 66 -11.32 17.53 8.14
CA GLU A 66 -11.02 18.92 8.54
C GLU A 66 -10.16 18.94 9.82
N HIS A 67 -10.55 18.19 10.86
CA HIS A 67 -9.76 18.06 12.08
C HIS A 67 -8.36 17.47 11.84
N ILE A 68 -8.23 16.50 10.93
CA ILE A 68 -6.93 15.91 10.57
C ILE A 68 -6.05 16.94 9.85
N ASP A 69 -6.60 17.67 8.89
CA ASP A 69 -5.87 18.70 8.14
C ASP A 69 -5.43 19.87 9.04
N GLU A 70 -6.25 20.21 10.05
CA GLU A 70 -5.93 21.22 11.07
C GLU A 70 -4.87 20.75 12.08
N GLY A 71 -4.52 19.46 12.08
CA GLY A 71 -3.57 18.89 13.03
C GLY A 71 -4.13 18.77 14.45
N ASP A 72 -5.45 18.60 14.60
CA ASP A 72 -6.10 18.38 15.89
C ASP A 72 -5.77 16.99 16.42
N GLN A 73 -4.63 16.90 17.13
CA GLN A 73 -4.14 15.64 17.70
C GLN A 73 -5.14 15.01 18.67
N THR A 74 -5.95 15.81 19.37
CA THR A 74 -6.95 15.29 20.30
C THR A 74 -8.07 14.56 19.55
N ALA A 75 -8.54 15.14 18.44
CA ALA A 75 -9.52 14.49 17.58
C ALA A 75 -8.95 13.19 16.97
N ILE A 76 -7.70 13.22 16.49
CA ILE A 76 -7.01 12.05 15.92
C ILE A 76 -6.91 10.91 16.94
N ASP A 77 -6.42 11.21 18.15
CA ASP A 77 -6.28 10.22 19.22
C ASP A 77 -7.65 9.63 19.61
N ASN A 78 -8.70 10.45 19.63
CA ASN A 78 -10.06 9.98 19.87
C ASN A 78 -10.57 9.04 18.75
N TYR A 79 -10.26 9.32 17.49
CA TYR A 79 -10.62 8.44 16.37
C TYR A 79 -9.91 7.08 16.48
N ILE A 80 -8.62 7.08 16.81
CA ILE A 80 -7.84 5.85 17.02
C ILE A 80 -8.40 5.05 18.20
N ALA A 81 -8.68 5.71 19.33
CA ALA A 81 -9.27 5.06 20.50
C ALA A 81 -10.67 4.48 20.21
N ALA A 82 -11.49 5.19 19.42
CA ALA A 82 -12.80 4.70 18.99
C ALA A 82 -12.67 3.45 18.11
N TYR A 83 -11.70 3.43 17.18
CA TYR A 83 -11.41 2.26 16.37
C TYR A 83 -10.94 1.07 17.22
N ALA A 84 -10.02 1.29 18.18
CA ALA A 84 -9.51 0.22 19.04
C ALA A 84 -10.64 -0.46 19.82
N ARG A 85 -11.52 0.32 20.46
CA ARG A 85 -12.70 -0.20 21.19
C ARG A 85 -13.65 -0.97 20.28
N PHE A 86 -13.85 -0.47 19.06
CA PHE A 86 -14.69 -1.14 18.07
C PHE A 86 -14.07 -2.48 17.64
N SER A 87 -12.75 -2.52 17.39
CA SER A 87 -12.06 -3.75 17.00
C SER A 87 -12.10 -4.83 18.09
N GLU A 88 -11.97 -4.43 19.36
CA GLU A 88 -12.11 -5.34 20.51
C GLU A 88 -13.53 -5.91 20.64
N ALA A 89 -14.55 -5.09 20.33
CA ALA A 89 -15.95 -5.52 20.37
C ALA A 89 -16.36 -6.39 19.17
N HIS A 90 -15.60 -6.36 18.07
CA HIS A 90 -15.91 -7.01 16.81
C HIS A 90 -14.71 -7.78 16.22
N PRO A 91 -14.19 -8.80 16.91
CA PRO A 91 -12.99 -9.54 16.46
C PRO A 91 -13.16 -10.18 15.07
N ASP A 92 -14.39 -10.54 14.68
CA ASP A 92 -14.69 -11.18 13.40
C ASP A 92 -14.94 -10.20 12.23
N ALA A 93 -14.78 -8.89 12.43
CA ALA A 93 -15.09 -7.89 11.41
C ALA A 93 -14.06 -7.79 10.27
N GLY A 94 -12.97 -8.59 10.31
CA GLY A 94 -12.07 -8.77 9.17
C GLY A 94 -11.17 -7.56 8.88
N PHE A 95 -10.70 -6.87 9.92
CA PHE A 95 -9.87 -5.67 9.79
C PHE A 95 -8.46 -5.91 9.22
N GLU A 96 -8.01 -7.16 9.19
CA GLU A 96 -6.66 -7.57 8.78
C GLU A 96 -6.33 -7.15 7.35
N ASP A 97 -7.34 -7.01 6.47
CA ASP A 97 -7.19 -6.65 5.06
C ASP A 97 -7.37 -5.13 4.78
N LEU A 98 -7.75 -4.34 5.80
CA LEU A 98 -8.08 -2.92 5.65
C LEU A 98 -6.95 -1.98 6.06
N VAL A 99 -6.09 -2.45 6.96
CA VAL A 99 -4.81 -1.80 7.28
C VAL A 99 -3.89 -2.09 6.10
N GLU A 100 -3.70 -1.11 5.21
CA GLU A 100 -2.59 -1.20 4.27
C GLU A 100 -1.32 -1.43 5.09
N PRO A 101 -0.47 -2.43 4.77
CA PRO A 101 0.85 -2.45 5.36
C PRO A 101 1.46 -1.10 5.01
N SER A 102 1.74 -0.29 6.03
CA SER A 102 2.50 0.93 5.86
C SER A 102 3.78 0.49 5.17
N ALA A 103 3.86 0.72 3.87
CA ALA A 103 5.05 0.49 3.10
C ALA A 103 6.02 1.57 3.57
N GLU A 104 6.70 1.29 4.69
CA GLU A 104 8.06 1.73 4.84
C GLU A 104 8.81 1.11 3.66
N GLU A 105 8.81 1.82 2.53
CA GLU A 105 9.78 1.57 1.48
C GLU A 105 11.14 1.73 2.18
N PRO A 106 11.96 0.67 2.35
CA PRO A 106 13.33 0.92 2.72
C PRO A 106 13.91 1.73 1.56
N GLU A 107 14.26 2.98 1.81
CA GLU A 107 15.04 3.79 0.88
C GLU A 107 16.24 2.92 0.48
N ALA A 108 16.21 2.43 -0.76
CA ALA A 108 17.33 1.72 -1.34
C ALA A 108 18.45 2.75 -1.47
N GLN A 109 19.28 2.84 -0.44
CA GLN A 109 20.55 3.52 -0.49
C GLN A 109 21.39 2.78 -1.54
N VAL A 110 21.36 3.31 -2.75
CA VAL A 110 22.30 2.96 -3.81
C VAL A 110 23.66 3.47 -3.31
N SER A 111 24.39 2.62 -2.61
CA SER A 111 25.81 2.84 -2.32
C SER A 111 26.54 2.73 -3.65
N ASP A 112 26.73 3.86 -4.30
CA ASP A 112 27.64 3.98 -5.44
C ASP A 112 29.04 3.58 -4.97
N GLY A 113 29.75 2.82 -5.81
CA GLY A 113 30.96 2.12 -5.42
C GLY A 113 32.10 3.05 -5.06
N GLU A 114 32.66 2.88 -3.86
CA GLU A 114 34.04 3.24 -3.58
C GLU A 114 34.85 1.94 -3.41
N GLU A 115 35.73 1.69 -4.36
CA GLU A 115 36.73 0.63 -4.29
C GLU A 115 37.61 0.83 -3.04
N PRO A 116 37.94 -0.23 -2.28
CA PRO A 116 38.85 -0.08 -1.16
C PRO A 116 40.27 0.17 -1.66
N ILE A 117 40.79 1.35 -1.33
CA ILE A 117 42.22 1.67 -1.45
C ILE A 117 42.96 0.69 -0.53
N VAL A 118 43.77 -0.17 -1.14
CA VAL A 118 44.69 -1.07 -0.44
C VAL A 118 45.83 -0.21 0.12
N GLU A 119 45.83 0.01 1.44
CA GLU A 119 46.98 0.60 2.13
C GLU A 119 47.96 -0.54 2.46
N GLU A 120 49.00 -0.65 1.64
CA GLU A 120 50.18 -1.46 1.90
C GLU A 120 50.89 -0.88 3.14
N THR A 121 50.69 -1.49 4.31
CA THR A 121 51.58 -1.26 5.46
C THR A 121 52.60 -2.39 5.52
N ASP A 122 53.76 -2.09 4.97
CA ASP A 122 54.99 -2.86 5.08
C ASP A 122 55.62 -2.50 6.44
N GLU A 123 55.43 -3.34 7.47
CA GLU A 123 56.25 -3.28 8.69
C GLU A 123 56.73 -4.67 9.09
N HIS A 124 58.01 -4.88 8.77
CA HIS A 124 58.86 -5.95 9.26
C HIS A 124 58.72 -6.18 10.77
N GLN A 125 58.31 -7.39 11.14
CA GLN A 125 58.67 -7.99 12.43
C GLN A 125 59.09 -9.44 12.21
N LEU A 126 60.42 -9.67 12.25
CA LEU A 126 61.09 -10.71 13.04
C LEU A 126 62.61 -10.62 12.83
#